data_AF-J9Q4N6-F1
#
_entry.id   AF-J9Q4N6-F1
#
_cell.length_a   1.000
_cell.length_b   1.000
_cell.length_c   1.000
_cell.angle_alpha   90.00
_cell.angle_beta   90.00
_cell.angle_gamma   90.00
#
_symmetry.space_group_name_H-M   'P 1'
#
loop_
_entity.id
_entity.type
_entity.pdbx_description
1 polymer ?
#
loop_
_entity_poly.entity_id
_entity_poly.type
_entity_poly.pdbx_seq_one_letter_code
_entity_poly.pdbx_strand_id
1 'polypeptide(L)'
;PNILLFHQSRAVVRFNSTEKSFSNLVSFVKNATGFEPNTTVAVMPEDFIGPLPSFATETTDYMLLVSWLFVIFCSGFMFVQSNLGQQWINRVKILWQEHQHID
;
A
#
# COMPACT_ATOMS: atom_id res chain seq x y z
N PRO A 1 10.06 -6.21 0.20
CA PRO A 1 11.14 -6.89 0.98
C PRO A 1 12.53 -6.40 0.54
N ASN A 2 13.47 -6.27 1.48
CA ASN A 2 14.87 -5.94 1.22
C ASN A 2 15.73 -7.20 1.45
N ILE A 3 16.60 -7.55 0.50
CA ILE A 3 17.37 -8.81 0.53
C ILE A 3 18.84 -8.46 0.71
N LEU A 4 19.47 -9.07 1.72
CA LEU A 4 20.84 -8.80 2.15
C LEU A 4 21.57 -10.12 2.36
N LEU A 5 22.81 -10.21 1.89
CA LEU A 5 23.70 -11.33 2.18
C LEU A 5 24.57 -10.98 3.38
N PHE A 6 24.60 -11.89 4.34
CA PHE A 6 25.40 -11.77 5.55
C PHE A 6 26.58 -12.74 5.52
N HIS A 7 27.73 -12.27 5.98
CA HIS A 7 28.90 -13.08 6.24
C HIS A 7 29.47 -12.66 7.59
N GLN A 8 29.72 -13.63 8.49
CA GLN A 8 30.24 -13.35 9.84
C GLN A 8 29.47 -12.24 10.59
N SER A 9 28.14 -12.32 10.57
CA SER A 9 27.23 -11.33 11.21
C SER A 9 27.27 -9.91 10.61
N ARG A 10 27.94 -9.68 9.47
CA ARG A 10 27.95 -8.38 8.79
C ARG A 10 27.24 -8.48 7.44
N ALA A 11 26.44 -7.48 7.11
CA ALA A 11 25.83 -7.37 5.77
C ALA A 11 26.92 -6.99 4.76
N VAL A 12 27.11 -7.83 3.74
CA VAL A 12 28.18 -7.66 2.74
C VAL A 12 27.63 -7.15 1.43
N VAL A 13 26.49 -7.67 0.99
CA VAL A 13 25.90 -7.32 -0.31
C VAL A 13 24.41 -7.14 -0.19
N ARG A 14 23.89 -6.09 -0.82
CA ARG A 14 22.46 -5.80 -0.92
C ARG A 14 21.96 -6.09 -2.32
N PHE A 15 20.81 -6.75 -2.43
CA PHE A 15 20.12 -6.94 -3.70
C PHE A 15 19.56 -5.61 -4.21
N ASN A 16 19.87 -5.25 -5.46
CA ASN A 16 19.50 -3.95 -6.04
C ASN A 16 18.77 -4.05 -7.40
N SER A 17 18.38 -5.24 -7.84
CA SER A 17 17.64 -5.38 -9.11
C SER A 17 16.19 -4.93 -8.95
N THR A 18 15.67 -4.25 -9.96
CA THR A 18 14.30 -3.72 -10.01
C THR A 18 13.26 -4.84 -9.88
N GLU A 19 13.47 -5.95 -10.60
CA GLU A 19 12.59 -7.11 -10.59
C GLU A 19 13.10 -8.20 -9.65
N LYS A 20 12.25 -8.61 -8.71
CA LYS A 20 12.53 -9.70 -7.76
C LYS A 20 12.09 -11.05 -8.32
N SER A 21 12.67 -11.46 -9.44
CA SER A 21 12.45 -12.77 -10.04
C SER A 21 13.41 -13.82 -9.48
N PHE A 22 13.03 -15.09 -9.56
CA PHE A 22 13.87 -16.22 -9.15
C PHE A 22 15.23 -16.21 -9.87
N SER A 23 15.24 -15.95 -11.19
CA SER A 23 16.48 -15.90 -11.98
C SER A 23 17.44 -14.80 -11.52
N ASN A 24 16.91 -13.62 -11.14
CA ASN A 24 17.71 -12.52 -10.65
C ASN A 24 18.30 -12.84 -9.27
N LEU A 25 17.58 -13.57 -8.41
CA LEU A 25 18.08 -14.02 -7.11
C LEU A 25 19.18 -15.06 -7.25
N VAL A 26 19.01 -16.05 -8.14
CA VAL A 26 20.05 -17.04 -8.45
C VAL A 26 21.33 -16.36 -8.94
N SER A 27 21.19 -15.42 -9.88
CA SER A 27 22.31 -14.65 -10.41
C SER A 27 22.99 -13.80 -9.34
N PHE A 28 22.20 -13.20 -8.43
CA PHE A 28 22.73 -12.44 -7.30
C PHE A 28 23.57 -13.28 -6.35
N VAL A 29 23.08 -14.47 -5.95
CA VAL A 29 23.84 -15.38 -5.08
C VAL A 29 25.11 -15.88 -5.78
N LYS A 30 25.01 -16.26 -7.06
CA LYS A 30 26.17 -16.66 -7.87
C LYS A 30 27.21 -15.54 -7.93
N ASN A 31 26.79 -14.32 -8.25
CA ASN A 31 27.71 -13.18 -8.37
C ASN A 31 28.35 -12.78 -7.04
N ALA A 32 27.62 -12.92 -5.93
CA ALA A 32 28.11 -12.56 -4.60
C ALA A 32 29.02 -13.63 -3.97
N THR A 33 28.82 -14.91 -4.29
CA THR A 33 29.52 -16.03 -3.65
C THR A 33 30.49 -16.78 -4.56
N GLY A 34 30.32 -16.67 -5.88
CA GLY A 34 31.07 -17.43 -6.88
C GLY A 34 30.62 -18.89 -7.04
N PHE A 35 29.61 -19.36 -6.30
CA PHE A 35 29.12 -20.73 -6.41
C PHE A 35 28.18 -20.90 -7.61
N GLU A 36 28.37 -22.00 -8.34
CA GLU A 36 27.49 -22.37 -9.44
C GLU A 36 26.15 -22.90 -8.91
N PRO A 37 25.01 -22.45 -9.45
CA PRO A 37 23.70 -22.87 -9.00
C PRO A 37 23.41 -24.30 -9.41
N ASN A 38 22.76 -25.06 -8.52
CA ASN A 38 22.28 -26.39 -8.85
C ASN A 38 21.01 -26.30 -9.72
N THR A 39 21.11 -26.70 -10.97
CA THR A 39 20.00 -26.66 -11.94
C THR A 39 19.01 -27.83 -11.82
N THR A 40 19.33 -28.84 -11.01
CA THR A 40 18.42 -29.98 -10.79
C THR A 40 17.29 -29.68 -9.81
N VAL A 41 17.41 -28.59 -9.03
CA VAL A 41 16.40 -28.18 -8.06
C VAL A 41 15.38 -27.28 -8.75
N ALA A 42 14.12 -27.69 -8.75
CA ALA A 42 13.00 -26.91 -9.24
C ALA A 42 12.18 -26.36 -8.06
N VAL A 43 11.60 -25.17 -8.24
CA VAL A 43 10.71 -24.57 -7.23
C VAL A 43 9.40 -25.34 -7.20
N MET A 44 9.08 -25.92 -6.05
CA MET A 44 7.85 -26.69 -5.82
C MET A 44 6.77 -25.83 -5.14
N PRO A 45 5.48 -26.20 -5.25
CA PRO A 45 4.40 -25.50 -4.54
C PRO A 45 4.61 -25.42 -3.03
N GLU A 46 5.29 -26.40 -2.46
CA GLU A 46 5.64 -26.51 -1.04
C GLU A 46 6.59 -25.38 -0.59
N ASP A 47 7.47 -24.90 -1.47
CA ASP A 47 8.44 -23.85 -1.17
C ASP A 47 7.77 -22.48 -0.96
N PHE A 48 6.53 -22.32 -1.42
CA PHE A 48 5.74 -21.10 -1.19
C PHE A 48 5.05 -21.09 0.17
N ILE A 49 5.04 -22.22 0.87
CA ILE A 49 4.46 -22.38 2.21
C ILE A 49 5.54 -21.99 3.23
N GLY A 50 5.60 -20.70 3.54
CA GLY A 50 6.55 -20.14 4.49
C GLY A 50 5.88 -19.33 5.60
N PRO A 51 6.63 -18.95 6.65
CA PRO A 51 6.14 -18.03 7.69
C PRO A 51 5.78 -16.65 7.14
N LEU A 52 6.29 -16.31 5.95
CA LEU A 52 5.94 -15.10 5.21
C LEU A 52 5.06 -15.49 4.00
N PRO A 53 3.91 -14.84 3.79
CA PRO A 53 3.11 -15.09 2.59
C PRO A 53 3.86 -14.70 1.32
N SER A 54 3.84 -15.60 0.34
CA SER A 54 4.51 -15.40 -0.96
C SER A 54 3.72 -14.52 -1.92
N PHE A 55 2.48 -14.21 -1.58
CA PHE A 55 1.57 -13.36 -2.35
C PHE A 55 1.28 -12.07 -1.58
N ALA A 56 1.08 -10.98 -2.33
CA ALA A 56 0.61 -9.74 -1.74
C ALA A 56 -0.79 -10.00 -1.14
N THR A 57 -0.90 -9.91 0.18
CA THR A 57 -2.19 -10.01 0.86
C THR A 57 -2.98 -8.73 0.61
N GLU A 58 -4.02 -8.83 -0.22
CA GLU A 58 -4.98 -7.76 -0.44
C GLU A 58 -5.96 -7.68 0.74
N THR A 59 -5.49 -7.23 1.89
CA THR A 59 -6.34 -6.99 3.06
C THR A 59 -6.84 -5.56 3.04
N THR A 60 -8.14 -5.36 3.16
CA THR A 60 -8.73 -4.03 3.35
C THR A 60 -8.28 -3.45 4.69
N ASP A 61 -7.71 -2.25 4.66
CA ASP A 61 -7.33 -1.53 5.87
C ASP A 61 -8.56 -0.85 6.51
N TYR A 62 -9.13 -1.50 7.52
CA TYR A 62 -10.28 -0.98 8.24
C TYR A 62 -9.94 0.27 9.08
N MET A 63 -8.70 0.43 9.55
CA MET A 63 -8.29 1.64 10.27
C MET A 63 -8.28 2.85 9.34
N LEU A 64 -7.86 2.66 8.09
CA LEU A 64 -7.93 3.70 7.07
C LEU A 64 -9.38 4.12 6.82
N LEU A 65 -10.31 3.17 6.70
CA LEU A 65 -11.74 3.47 6.54
C LEU A 65 -12.26 4.31 7.71
N VAL A 66 -11.94 3.92 8.94
CA VAL A 66 -12.35 4.65 10.16
C VAL A 66 -11.74 6.06 10.17
N SER A 67 -10.48 6.21 9.78
CA SER A 67 -9.82 7.52 9.67
C SER A 67 -10.54 8.43 8.67
N TRP A 68 -10.95 7.90 7.51
CA TRP A 68 -11.71 8.65 6.53
C TRP A 68 -13.07 9.11 7.08
N LEU A 69 -13.80 8.21 7.75
CA LEU A 69 -15.07 8.56 8.37
C LEU A 69 -14.90 9.65 9.43
N PHE A 70 -13.87 9.55 10.26
CA PHE A 70 -13.57 10.56 11.27
C PHE A 70 -13.25 11.93 10.65
N VAL A 71 -12.40 11.97 9.63
CA VAL A 71 -12.03 13.22 8.95
C VAL A 71 -13.25 13.85 8.27
N ILE A 72 -14.07 13.06 7.57
CA ILE A 72 -15.29 13.56 6.92
C ILE A 72 -16.26 14.11 7.97
N PHE A 73 -16.46 13.39 9.07
CA PHE A 73 -17.37 13.80 10.14
C PHE A 73 -16.92 15.12 10.78
N CYS A 74 -15.67 15.18 11.22
CA CYS A 74 -15.10 16.39 11.83
C CYS A 74 -15.10 17.57 10.85
N SER A 75 -14.73 17.33 9.59
CA SER A 75 -14.73 18.37 8.55
C SER A 75 -16.14 18.87 8.27
N GLY A 76 -17.12 17.98 8.15
CA GLY A 76 -18.53 18.33 7.95
C GLY A 76 -19.10 19.11 9.14
N PHE A 77 -18.83 18.68 10.36
CA PHE A 77 -19.27 19.37 11.57
C PHE A 77 -18.69 20.78 11.65
N MET A 78 -17.37 20.92 11.46
CA MET A 78 -16.70 22.22 11.43
C MET A 78 -17.18 23.09 10.27
N PHE A 79 -17.43 22.49 9.10
CA PHE A 79 -17.93 23.21 7.93
C PHE A 79 -19.30 23.81 8.21
N VAL A 80 -20.24 23.04 8.77
CA VAL A 80 -21.56 23.54 9.15
C VAL A 80 -21.46 24.64 10.20
N GLN A 81 -20.57 24.54 11.17
CA GLN A 81 -20.40 25.60 12.17
C GLN A 81 -19.74 26.88 11.59
N SER A 82 -18.94 26.74 10.54
CA SER A 82 -18.18 27.85 9.96
C SER A 82 -19.07 28.89 9.24
N ASN A 83 -18.65 30.15 9.28
CA ASN A 83 -19.34 31.25 8.57
C ASN A 83 -19.45 31.00 7.05
N LEU A 84 -18.41 30.41 6.45
CA LEU A 84 -18.41 30.05 5.03
C LEU A 84 -19.44 28.94 4.74
N GLY A 85 -19.49 27.89 5.55
CA GLY A 85 -20.48 26.82 5.37
C GLY A 85 -21.90 27.31 5.54
N GLN A 86 -22.17 28.18 6.50
CA GLN A 86 -23.48 28.82 6.66
C GLN A 86 -23.87 29.67 5.43
N GLN A 87 -22.94 30.43 4.86
CA GLN A 87 -23.18 31.18 3.62
C GLN A 87 -23.50 30.24 2.44
N TRP A 88 -22.76 29.14 2.29
CA TRP A 88 -23.03 28.14 1.26
C TRP A 88 -24.40 27.47 1.44
N ILE A 89 -24.75 27.06 2.67
CA ILE A 89 -26.05 26.48 2.99
C ILE A 89 -27.18 27.46 2.67
N ASN A 90 -27.02 28.74 3.02
CA ASN A 90 -28.02 29.76 2.74
C ASN A 90 -28.19 30.02 1.23
N ARG A 91 -27.10 30.00 0.44
CA ARG A 91 -27.21 30.07 -1.02
C ARG A 91 -27.99 28.90 -1.62
N VAL A 92 -27.74 27.68 -1.14
CA VAL A 92 -28.49 26.49 -1.58
C VAL A 92 -29.97 26.60 -1.21
N LYS A 93 -30.28 27.08 0.00
CA LYS A 93 -31.68 27.31 0.43
C LYS A 93 -32.39 28.35 -0.44
N ILE A 94 -31.72 29.45 -0.78
CA ILE A 94 -32.28 30.50 -1.64
C ILE A 94 -32.56 29.93 -3.03
N LEU A 95 -31.60 29.22 -3.64
CA LEU A 95 -31.79 28.56 -4.94
C LEU A 95 -32.96 27.57 -4.95
N TRP A 96 -33.13 26.81 -3.85
CA TRP A 96 -34.25 25.90 -3.69
C TRP A 96 -35.60 26.64 -3.59
N GLN A 97 -35.65 27.73 -2.83
CA GLN A 97 -36.85 28.56 -2.69
C GLN A 97 -37.23 29.26 -4.00
N GLU A 98 -36.25 29.79 -4.74
CA GLU A 98 -36.46 30.41 -6.05
C GLU A 98 -37.06 29.42 -7.05
N HIS A 99 -36.61 28.15 -7.05
CA HIS A 99 -37.16 27.11 -7.92
C HIS A 99 -38.64 26.81 -7.60
N GLN A 100 -39.02 26.79 -6.32
CA GLN A 100 -40.41 26.54 -5.88
C GLN A 100 -41.38 27.68 -6.24
N HIS A 101 -40.88 28.89 -6.49
CA HIS A 101 -41.70 30.05 -6.86
C HIS A 101 -41.90 30.22 -8.37
N ILE A 102 -41.23 29.39 -9.19
CA ILE A 102 -41.27 29.46 -10.66
C ILE A 102 -42.27 28.43 -11.25
N ASP A 103 -42.79 27.50 -10.44
CA ASP A 103 -43.92 26.60 -10.73
C ASP A 103 -45.25 27.19 -10.24
#